data_AF-A0A963VBP5-F1
#
_entry.id   AF-A0A963VBP5-F1
#
_cell.length_a   1.000
_cell.length_b   1.000
_cell.length_c   1.000
_cell.angle_alpha   90.00
_cell.angle_beta   90.00
_cell.angle_gamma   90.00
#
_symmetry.space_group_name_H-M   'P 1'
#
loop_
_entity.id
_entity.type
_entity.pdbx_description
1 polymer ?
#
loop_
_entity_poly.entity_id
_entity_poly.type
_entity_poly.pdbx_seq_one_letter_code
_entity_poly.pdbx_strand_id
1 'polypeptide(L)'
;ARAWTGWENALASIENDGFAGEAPSDYARAFARLENHYFVNGGFLEADGQILRDLPKIGDIPGTIVQGRYDMICPPVTAWSLAQAWRRAELRMIPVAGHALSEPGISAELVRVMDGLRG
;
A
#
# COMPACT_ATOMS: atom_id res chain seq x y z
N ALA A 1 20.86 1.80 -2.14
CA ALA A 1 20.13 2.15 -0.90
C ALA A 1 19.57 3.56 -0.99
N ARG A 2 20.37 4.64 -0.92
CA ARG A 2 19.87 6.03 -0.98
C ARG A 2 19.04 6.35 -2.23
N ALA A 3 19.46 5.89 -3.41
CA ALA A 3 18.70 6.07 -4.65
C ALA A 3 17.36 5.32 -4.67
N TRP A 4 17.26 4.17 -3.99
CA TRP A 4 16.02 3.39 -3.89
C TRP A 4 15.02 4.10 -2.97
N THR A 5 15.47 4.49 -1.77
CA THR A 5 14.64 5.24 -0.82
C THR A 5 14.20 6.60 -1.36
N GLY A 6 15.08 7.28 -2.12
CA GLY A 6 14.72 8.54 -2.79
C GLY A 6 13.67 8.35 -3.90
N TRP A 7 13.73 7.26 -4.65
CA TRP A 7 12.73 6.94 -5.68
C TRP A 7 11.36 6.64 -5.06
N GLU A 8 11.28 5.80 -4.03
CA GLU A 8 10.01 5.49 -3.38
C GLU A 8 9.38 6.72 -2.73
N ASN A 9 10.15 7.50 -1.96
CA ASN A 9 9.63 8.70 -1.31
C ASN A 9 9.10 9.73 -2.32
N ALA A 10 9.71 9.84 -3.50
CA ALA A 10 9.27 10.75 -4.55
C ALA A 10 7.95 10.32 -5.19
N LEU A 11 7.69 9.01 -5.29
CA LEU A 11 6.46 8.46 -5.86
C LEU A 11 5.37 8.22 -4.83
N ALA A 12 5.70 8.33 -3.54
CA ALA A 12 4.79 8.02 -2.47
C ALA A 12 3.65 9.05 -2.35
N SER A 13 3.82 10.29 -2.82
CA SER A 13 2.78 11.31 -2.72
C SER A 13 2.52 12.07 -4.02
N ILE A 14 1.28 12.50 -4.26
CA ILE A 14 0.88 13.35 -5.40
C ILE A 14 1.41 14.76 -5.25
N GLU A 15 1.29 15.33 -4.05
CA GLU A 15 1.82 16.64 -3.73
C GLU A 15 3.12 16.42 -2.96
N ASN A 16 4.25 16.65 -3.64
CA ASN A 16 5.56 16.61 -3.03
C ASN A 16 6.09 18.04 -2.94
N ASP A 17 5.98 18.62 -1.75
CA ASP A 17 6.37 20.01 -1.44
C ASP A 17 7.89 20.22 -1.50
N GLY A 18 8.66 19.16 -1.75
CA GLY A 18 10.12 19.17 -1.83
C GLY A 18 10.75 18.02 -1.06
N PHE A 19 12.05 17.84 -1.30
CA PHE A 19 12.90 16.79 -0.74
C PHE A 19 12.67 16.62 0.77
N ALA A 20 12.03 15.53 1.20
CA ALA A 20 11.69 15.24 2.60
C ALA A 20 12.91 14.92 3.51
N GLY A 21 14.11 15.34 3.10
CA GLY A 21 15.38 14.93 3.69
C GLY A 21 15.78 13.51 3.28
N GLU A 22 17.09 13.22 3.33
CA GLU A 22 17.55 11.83 3.22
C GLU A 22 17.11 11.06 4.47
N ALA A 23 16.47 9.91 4.28
CA ALA A 23 16.23 9.00 5.39
C ALA A 23 17.57 8.65 6.08
N PRO A 24 17.61 8.56 7.42
CA PRO A 24 18.83 8.22 8.15
C PRO A 24 19.52 7.00 7.54
N SER A 25 20.84 7.05 7.36
CA SER A 25 21.55 6.07 6.52
C SER A 25 21.41 4.62 6.99
N ASP A 26 21.28 4.39 8.31
CA ASP A 26 21.04 3.08 8.89
C ASP A 26 19.62 2.59 8.62
N TYR A 27 18.62 3.47 8.70
CA TYR A 27 17.24 3.16 8.35
C TYR A 27 17.13 2.79 6.86
N ALA A 28 17.68 3.62 5.97
CA ALA A 28 17.64 3.37 4.53
C ALA A 28 18.34 2.05 4.15
N ARG A 29 19.43 1.70 4.84
CA ARG A 29 20.13 0.43 4.63
C ARG A 29 19.33 -0.77 5.15
N ALA A 30 18.73 -0.67 6.35
CA ALA A 30 17.92 -1.73 6.91
C ALA A 30 16.68 -1.99 6.03
N PHE A 31 15.94 -0.93 5.71
CA PHE A 31 14.75 -0.95 4.87
C PHE A 31 15.04 -1.58 3.50
N ALA A 32 16.01 -1.05 2.75
CA ALA A 32 16.34 -1.56 1.43
C ALA A 32 16.82 -3.03 1.44
N ARG A 33 17.49 -3.48 2.52
CA ARG A 33 17.89 -4.90 2.64
C ARG A 33 16.70 -5.81 2.90
N LEU A 34 15.76 -5.39 3.74
CA LEU A 34 14.55 -6.16 4.04
C LEU A 34 13.66 -6.28 2.81
N GLU A 35 13.35 -5.17 2.14
CA GLU A 35 12.54 -5.19 0.94
C GLU A 35 13.16 -6.04 -0.16
N ASN A 36 14.43 -5.80 -0.48
CA ASN A 36 15.11 -6.58 -1.50
C ASN A 36 15.14 -8.07 -1.14
N HIS A 37 15.36 -8.42 0.12
CA HIS A 37 15.34 -9.81 0.57
C HIS A 37 13.97 -10.47 0.34
N TYR A 38 12.86 -9.80 0.64
CA TYR A 38 11.54 -10.36 0.36
C TYR A 38 11.26 -10.43 -1.14
N PHE A 39 11.61 -9.39 -1.91
CA PHE A 39 11.35 -9.36 -3.36
C PHE A 39 12.11 -10.44 -4.12
N VAL A 40 13.40 -10.65 -3.84
CA VAL A 40 14.19 -11.68 -4.55
C VAL A 40 13.77 -13.11 -4.17
N ASN A 41 13.06 -13.29 -3.05
CA ASN A 41 12.52 -14.58 -2.60
C ASN A 41 11.01 -14.72 -2.88
N GLY A 42 10.41 -13.86 -3.71
CA GLY A 42 8.98 -13.94 -4.05
C GLY A 42 8.05 -13.82 -2.83
N GLY A 43 8.46 -13.05 -1.81
CA GLY A 43 7.74 -12.92 -0.56
C GLY A 43 7.66 -14.19 0.28
N PHE A 44 8.46 -15.22 -0.05
CA PHE A 44 8.37 -16.57 0.53
C PHE A 44 6.99 -17.23 0.31
N LEU A 45 6.29 -16.81 -0.74
CA LEU A 45 5.06 -17.44 -1.21
C LEU A 45 5.41 -18.65 -2.08
N GLU A 46 4.50 -19.61 -2.14
CA GLU A 46 4.59 -20.81 -2.98
C GLU A 46 4.56 -20.48 -4.47
N ALA A 47 3.80 -19.46 -4.86
CA ALA A 47 3.65 -19.02 -6.24
C ALA A 47 3.05 -17.61 -6.34
N ASP A 48 3.23 -16.97 -7.49
CA ASP A 48 2.53 -15.73 -7.85
C ASP A 48 1.01 -15.92 -7.78
N GLY A 49 0.31 -14.89 -7.28
CA GLY A 49 -1.14 -14.92 -7.13
C GLY A 49 -1.65 -15.76 -5.95
N GLN A 50 -0.78 -16.33 -5.11
CA GLN A 50 -1.20 -17.12 -3.94
C GLN A 50 -2.17 -16.36 -3.02
N ILE A 51 -1.98 -15.06 -2.79
CA ILE A 51 -2.89 -14.25 -1.95
C ILE A 51 -4.31 -14.24 -2.51
N LEU A 52 -4.48 -14.03 -3.83
CA LEU A 52 -5.79 -14.03 -4.47
C LEU A 52 -6.41 -15.43 -4.53
N ARG A 53 -5.58 -16.46 -4.77
CA ARG A 53 -6.00 -17.86 -4.76
C ARG A 53 -6.57 -18.27 -3.39
N ASP A 54 -5.92 -17.83 -2.32
CA ASP A 54 -6.22 -18.21 -0.95
C ASP A 54 -7.24 -17.27 -0.27
N LEU A 55 -7.65 -16.20 -0.95
CA LEU A 55 -8.59 -15.20 -0.46
C LEU A 55 -9.92 -15.74 0.08
N PRO A 56 -10.50 -16.86 -0.43
CA PRO A 56 -11.69 -17.46 0.17
C PRO A 56 -11.55 -17.78 1.66
N LYS A 57 -10.32 -17.98 2.18
CA LYS A 57 -10.06 -18.19 3.62
C LYS A 57 -10.52 -17.02 4.50
N ILE A 58 -10.59 -15.81 3.93
CA ILE A 58 -11.02 -14.58 4.62
C ILE A 58 -12.25 -13.93 3.97
N GLY A 59 -12.84 -14.56 2.95
CA GLY A 59 -13.89 -13.93 2.12
C GLY A 59 -15.16 -13.52 2.89
N ASP A 60 -15.38 -14.12 4.06
CA ASP A 60 -16.50 -13.82 4.96
C ASP A 60 -16.19 -12.75 6.01
N ILE A 61 -14.94 -12.28 6.08
CA ILE A 61 -14.52 -11.18 6.95
C ILE A 61 -14.80 -9.86 6.20
N PRO A 62 -15.55 -8.91 6.79
CA PRO A 62 -15.68 -7.56 6.23
C PRO A 62 -14.33 -6.86 6.14
N GLY A 63 -14.08 -6.15 5.05
CA GLY A 63 -12.84 -5.38 4.87
C GLY A 63 -13.09 -4.07 4.13
N THR A 64 -12.25 -3.08 4.38
CA THR A 64 -12.22 -1.86 3.58
C THR A 64 -10.82 -1.71 2.99
N ILE A 65 -10.75 -1.54 1.68
CA ILE A 65 -9.52 -1.31 0.94
C ILE A 65 -9.48 0.18 0.59
N VAL A 66 -8.53 0.92 1.15
CA VAL A 66 -8.32 2.34 0.83
C VAL A 66 -7.11 2.45 -0.09
N GLN A 67 -7.29 2.99 -1.29
CA GLN A 67 -6.26 3.02 -2.33
C GLN A 67 -6.18 4.40 -2.97
N GLY A 68 -4.98 4.96 -3.12
CA GLY A 68 -4.76 6.18 -3.89
C GLY A 68 -4.85 5.93 -5.39
N ARG A 69 -5.56 6.80 -6.12
CA ARG A 69 -5.76 6.68 -7.57
C ARG A 69 -4.46 6.76 -8.37
N TYR A 70 -3.45 7.44 -7.84
CA TYR A 70 -2.16 7.67 -8.50
C TYR A 70 -1.00 7.00 -7.76
N ASP A 71 -1.28 5.96 -6.97
CA ASP A 71 -0.24 5.12 -6.37
C ASP A 71 0.60 4.44 -7.47
N MET A 72 1.88 4.81 -7.55
CA MET A 72 2.83 4.25 -8.51
C MET A 72 3.68 3.12 -7.92
N ILE A 73 3.62 2.90 -6.60
CA ILE A 73 4.38 1.85 -5.90
C ILE A 73 3.57 0.55 -5.93
N CYS A 74 2.28 0.64 -5.58
CA CYS A 74 1.30 -0.45 -5.61
C CYS A 74 0.14 -0.05 -6.54
N PRO A 75 0.26 -0.27 -7.87
CA PRO A 75 -0.71 0.25 -8.83
C PRO A 75 -2.16 -0.16 -8.51
N PRO A 76 -3.16 0.74 -8.67
CA PRO A 76 -4.55 0.52 -8.26
C PRO A 76 -5.24 -0.74 -8.83
N VAL A 77 -4.70 -1.31 -9.91
CA VAL A 77 -5.19 -2.57 -10.50
C VAL A 77 -5.14 -3.73 -9.51
N THR A 78 -4.16 -3.76 -8.59
CA THR A 78 -4.02 -4.82 -7.59
C THR A 78 -5.12 -4.71 -6.52
N ALA A 79 -5.37 -3.51 -6.00
CA ALA A 79 -6.46 -3.21 -5.08
C ALA A 79 -7.84 -3.50 -5.70
N TRP A 80 -8.03 -3.14 -6.98
CA TRP A 80 -9.25 -3.48 -7.71
C TRP A 80 -9.43 -4.98 -7.85
N SER A 81 -8.38 -5.72 -8.23
CA SER A 81 -8.42 -7.19 -8.37
C SER A 81 -8.75 -7.85 -7.04
N LEU A 82 -8.17 -7.37 -5.93
CA LEU A 82 -8.49 -7.84 -4.58
C LEU A 82 -9.96 -7.60 -4.23
N ALA A 83 -10.48 -6.40 -4.50
CA ALA A 83 -11.87 -6.06 -4.22
C ALA A 83 -12.88 -6.89 -5.05
N GLN A 84 -12.55 -7.23 -6.30
CA GLN A 84 -13.38 -8.11 -7.12
C GLN A 84 -13.45 -9.54 -6.57
N ALA A 85 -12.35 -10.02 -5.99
CA ALA A 85 -12.27 -11.38 -5.46
C ALA A 85 -12.74 -11.48 -3.99
N TRP A 86 -12.69 -10.39 -3.21
CA TRP A 86 -13.09 -10.37 -1.80
C TRP A 86 -14.55 -9.92 -1.64
N ARG A 87 -15.47 -10.88 -1.57
CA ARG A 87 -16.93 -10.66 -1.54
C ARG A 87 -17.44 -9.62 -0.53
N ARG A 88 -16.78 -9.50 0.63
CA ARG A 88 -17.16 -8.57 1.71
C ARG A 88 -16.21 -7.38 1.86
N ALA A 89 -15.37 -7.11 0.85
CA ALA A 89 -14.54 -5.93 0.82
C ALA A 89 -15.24 -4.75 0.11
N GLU A 90 -15.04 -3.56 0.64
CA GLU A 90 -15.38 -2.30 -0.02
C GLU A 90 -14.10 -1.62 -0.50
N LEU A 91 -14.00 -1.25 -1.78
CA LEU A 91 -12.89 -0.47 -2.31
C LEU A 91 -13.23 1.03 -2.27
N ARG A 92 -12.44 1.80 -1.52
CA ARG A 92 -12.48 3.26 -1.47
C ARG A 92 -11.28 3.83 -2.21
N MET A 93 -11.50 4.20 -3.46
CA MET A 93 -10.49 4.84 -4.31
C MET A 93 -10.42 6.33 -3.99
N ILE A 94 -9.29 6.81 -3.49
CA ILE A 94 -9.06 8.22 -3.19
C ILE A 94 -8.68 8.95 -4.48
N PRO A 95 -9.50 9.92 -4.96
CA PRO A 95 -9.32 10.51 -6.28
C PRO A 95 -8.00 11.25 -6.46
N VAL A 96 -7.50 11.87 -5.39
CA VAL A 96 -6.25 12.63 -5.35
C VAL A 96 -5.41 12.12 -4.16
N ALA A 97 -4.77 10.97 -4.34
CA ALA A 97 -3.71 10.48 -3.45
C ALA A 97 -2.74 9.51 -4.15
N GLY A 98 -1.48 9.49 -3.69
CA GLY A 98 -0.45 8.53 -4.06
C GLY A 98 -0.48 7.27 -3.18
N HIS A 99 0.69 6.79 -2.78
CA HIS A 99 0.88 5.59 -1.95
C HIS A 99 0.83 5.88 -0.44
N ALA A 100 1.34 7.03 -0.03
CA ALA A 100 1.68 7.30 1.36
C ALA A 100 0.43 7.33 2.24
N LEU A 101 0.51 6.69 3.40
CA LEU A 101 -0.54 6.76 4.42
C LEU A 101 -0.82 8.20 4.87
N SER A 102 0.20 9.07 4.82
CA SER A 102 0.11 10.50 5.16
C SER A 102 -0.63 11.35 4.13
N GLU A 103 -0.99 10.81 2.96
CA GLU A 103 -1.85 11.50 2.00
C GLU A 103 -3.14 11.95 2.69
N PRO A 104 -3.52 13.24 2.62
CA PRO A 104 -4.66 13.77 3.37
C PRO A 104 -5.96 12.97 3.11
N GLY A 105 -6.19 12.59 1.86
CA GLY A 105 -7.35 11.78 1.48
C GLY A 105 -7.30 10.35 2.02
N ILE A 106 -6.12 9.73 2.06
CA ILE A 106 -5.93 8.36 2.59
C ILE A 106 -6.13 8.37 4.12
N SER A 107 -5.42 9.26 4.82
CA SER A 107 -5.52 9.40 6.28
C SER A 107 -6.95 9.70 6.73
N ALA A 108 -7.64 10.64 6.07
CA ALA A 108 -9.02 10.98 6.41
C ALA A 108 -9.98 9.80 6.19
N GLU A 109 -9.80 9.01 5.13
CA GLU A 109 -10.63 7.85 4.86
C GLU A 109 -10.37 6.71 5.86
N LEU A 110 -9.11 6.44 6.19
CA LEU A 110 -8.73 5.44 7.20
C LEU A 110 -9.33 5.78 8.57
N VAL A 111 -9.23 7.04 9.01
CA VAL A 111 -9.86 7.48 10.27
C VAL A 111 -11.37 7.29 10.22
N ARG A 112 -12.03 7.70 9.12
CA ARG A 112 -13.48 7.51 8.96
C ARG A 112 -13.89 6.04 9.03
N VAL A 113 -13.12 5.14 8.41
CA VAL A 113 -13.36 3.69 8.49
C VAL A 113 -13.28 3.22 9.93
N MET A 114 -12.21 3.58 10.64
CA MET A 114 -11.99 3.15 12.03
C MET A 114 -13.06 3.70 12.99
N ASP A 115 -13.48 4.95 12.81
CA ASP A 115 -14.57 5.55 13.60
C ASP A 115 -15.90 4.81 13.36
N GLY A 116 -16.17 4.41 12.12
CA GLY A 116 -17.36 3.63 11.77
C GLY A 116 -17.38 2.22 12.39
N LEU A 117 -16.21 1.60 12.59
CA LEU A 117 -16.07 0.29 13.25
C LEU A 117 -16.19 0.37 14.79
N ARG A 118 -16.09 1.56 15.36
CA ARG A 118 -16.17 1.79 16.81
C ARG A 118 -17.61 1.77 17.35
N GLY A 119 -18.60 1.93 16.47
CA GLY A 119 -20.04 1.89 16.82
C GLY A 119 -20.55 0.48 17.08
#